data_AF-D8S212-F1
#
_entry.id   AF-D8S212-F1
#
_cell.length_a   1.000
_cell.length_b   1.000
_cell.length_c   1.000
_cell.angle_alpha   90.00
_cell.angle_beta   90.00
_cell.angle_gamma   90.00
#
_symmetry.space_group_name_H-M   'P 1'
#
loop_
_entity.id
_entity.type
_entity.pdbx_description
1 polymer ?
#
loop_
_entity_poly.entity_id
_entity_poly.type
_entity_poly.pdbx_seq_one_letter_code
_entity_poly.pdbx_strand_id
1 'polypeptide(L)'
;MSTSISSSQCHSMLDPRQRYAVDFYGGSSRFARSSHSSRVCSYNRPCYSSIASSSTRLAAASSLRATAVDQEELSLDSSGVSYQVLKQRLEAGEWEAADEETRRLLYVLAGEAAAKRKWVYFSEAQFIPARDLQTLDSLWRQYSGNKFGYSVQRRIWKSVASNWSLFFRKVGWTRPLDEKNDAYRKFPVEFMWDVAKPTPDGHLPLTNCLRGTQLLQAILLHPAFDEIEKQEGMTSNLTGSSSTLL
;
A
#
# COMPACT_ATOMS: atom_id res chain seq x y z
N MET A 1 -44.66 -15.14 -26.76
CA MET A 1 -45.42 -15.43 -25.53
C MET A 1 -44.43 -15.64 -24.41
N SER A 2 -44.32 -14.65 -23.53
CA SER A 2 -43.45 -14.65 -22.36
C SER A 2 -44.00 -15.59 -21.30
N THR A 3 -43.12 -16.37 -20.65
CA THR A 3 -43.38 -16.91 -19.32
C THR A 3 -42.10 -16.92 -18.49
N SER A 4 -42.18 -16.14 -17.42
CA SER A 4 -41.25 -15.92 -16.32
C SER A 4 -41.36 -17.00 -15.24
N ILE A 5 -40.24 -17.46 -14.67
CA ILE A 5 -40.16 -18.22 -13.40
C ILE A 5 -38.89 -17.73 -12.67
N SER A 6 -39.02 -16.77 -11.76
CA SER A 6 -39.17 -16.89 -10.29
C SER A 6 -37.83 -16.91 -9.54
N SER A 7 -37.54 -15.78 -8.88
CA SER A 7 -36.31 -15.41 -8.18
C SER A 7 -36.32 -15.85 -6.71
N SER A 8 -36.46 -17.15 -6.45
CA SER A 8 -36.59 -17.65 -5.08
C SER A 8 -35.81 -18.93 -4.83
N GLN A 9 -34.49 -18.91 -5.03
CA GLN A 9 -33.59 -19.90 -4.40
C GLN A 9 -32.10 -19.55 -4.51
N CYS A 10 -31.69 -18.41 -3.91
CA CYS A 10 -30.28 -18.13 -3.62
C CYS A 10 -30.13 -17.50 -2.23
N HIS A 11 -30.61 -18.19 -1.19
CA HIS A 11 -30.27 -17.84 0.19
C HIS A 11 -29.87 -19.10 0.96
N SER A 12 -28.59 -19.47 0.87
CA SER A 12 -27.88 -20.14 1.96
C SER A 12 -26.37 -20.04 1.69
N MET A 13 -25.57 -19.91 2.75
CA MET A 13 -24.12 -19.71 2.79
C MET A 13 -23.61 -18.26 2.81
N LEU A 14 -24.16 -17.46 3.72
CA LEU A 14 -23.36 -16.44 4.41
C LEU A 14 -22.82 -17.07 5.71
N ASP A 15 -21.49 -17.01 5.89
CA ASP A 15 -20.76 -17.49 7.06
C ASP A 15 -21.23 -16.76 8.35
N PRO A 16 -21.68 -17.46 9.40
CA PRO A 16 -22.19 -16.86 10.64
C PRO A 16 -21.20 -16.03 11.46
N ARG A 17 -19.92 -15.95 11.08
CA ARG A 17 -18.86 -15.31 11.89
C ARG A 17 -18.64 -13.80 11.67
N GLN A 18 -19.49 -13.12 10.91
CA GLN A 18 -19.31 -11.69 10.56
C GLN A 18 -20.18 -10.70 11.38
N ARG A 19 -20.72 -11.09 12.53
CA ARG A 19 -21.33 -10.13 13.46
C ARG A 19 -20.22 -9.43 14.26
N TYR A 20 -20.30 -8.10 14.34
CA TYR A 20 -19.44 -7.17 15.09
C TYR A 20 -18.22 -6.60 14.35
N ALA A 21 -18.44 -5.50 13.64
CA ALA A 21 -17.60 -4.29 13.64
C ALA A 21 -18.18 -3.28 12.64
N VAL A 22 -19.25 -2.61 13.03
CA VAL A 22 -19.60 -1.29 12.49
C VAL A 22 -19.27 -0.27 13.57
N ASP A 23 -18.82 0.90 13.13
CA ASP A 23 -18.50 2.10 13.92
C ASP A 23 -17.03 2.24 14.36
N PHE A 24 -16.22 2.89 13.51
CA PHE A 24 -15.39 4.05 13.89
C PHE A 24 -14.50 4.50 12.72
N TYR A 25 -14.93 5.50 11.94
CA TYR A 25 -14.00 6.36 11.16
C TYR A 25 -14.60 7.77 11.06
N GLY A 26 -14.36 8.56 12.11
CA GLY A 26 -14.74 9.97 12.18
C GLY A 26 -14.11 10.60 13.41
N GLY A 27 -12.91 11.17 13.26
CA GLY A 27 -12.22 11.81 14.36
C GLY A 27 -10.97 12.57 13.94
N SER A 28 -11.14 13.76 13.37
CA SER A 28 -10.06 14.74 13.17
C SER A 28 -9.62 15.31 14.53
N SER A 29 -8.36 15.08 14.92
CA SER A 29 -7.76 15.74 16.08
C SER A 29 -7.06 17.04 15.67
N ARG A 30 -7.44 18.13 16.33
CA ARG A 30 -6.94 19.50 16.12
C ARG A 30 -5.71 19.73 16.99
N PHE A 31 -4.71 20.40 16.41
CA PHE A 31 -3.51 20.88 17.10
C PHE A 31 -3.86 21.89 18.21
N ALA A 32 -3.41 21.62 19.43
CA ALA A 32 -3.35 22.59 20.52
C ALA A 32 -1.96 23.24 20.57
N ARG A 33 -1.89 24.55 20.32
CA ARG A 33 -0.72 25.39 20.62
C ARG A 33 -0.75 25.79 22.09
N SER A 34 0.35 25.60 22.81
CA SER A 34 0.55 26.25 24.12
C SER A 34 1.45 27.46 23.95
N SER A 35 0.95 28.59 24.44
CA SER A 35 1.69 29.83 24.63
C SER A 35 2.20 29.83 26.08
N HIS A 36 3.49 30.06 26.31
CA HIS A 36 3.99 30.48 27.61
C HIS A 36 4.86 31.72 27.49
N SER A 37 4.67 32.56 28.49
CA SER A 37 4.93 33.99 28.53
C SER A 37 6.08 34.29 29.49
N SER A 38 6.87 35.30 29.11
CA SER A 38 7.62 36.25 29.95
C SER A 38 8.79 35.75 30.80
N ARG A 39 9.96 36.40 30.60
CA ARG A 39 10.58 37.30 31.60
C ARG A 39 11.73 38.12 30.99
N VAL A 40 11.75 39.38 31.40
CA VAL A 40 12.74 40.43 31.11
C VAL A 40 13.82 40.40 32.20
N CYS A 41 15.07 40.71 31.86
CA CYS A 41 16.01 41.43 32.74
C CYS A 41 17.08 42.15 31.90
N SER A 42 17.44 43.35 32.34
CA SER A 42 18.15 44.40 31.60
C SER A 42 19.62 44.55 31.98
N TYR A 43 20.34 45.30 31.11
CA TYR A 43 21.61 46.04 31.29
C TYR A 43 22.87 45.18 31.62
N ASN A 44 24.07 45.38 31.08
CA ASN A 44 24.73 46.60 30.62
C ASN A 44 25.90 46.27 29.64
N ARG A 45 26.34 47.28 28.88
CA ARG A 45 27.42 47.35 27.85
C ARG A 45 28.84 47.22 28.46
N PRO A 46 29.96 47.04 27.70
CA PRO A 46 30.40 48.00 26.67
C PRO A 46 31.10 47.46 25.40
N CYS A 47 31.18 48.40 24.46
CA CYS A 47 31.80 48.42 23.14
C CYS A 47 33.31 48.21 23.17
N TYR A 48 33.86 47.53 22.14
CA TYR A 48 35.16 47.89 21.59
C TYR A 48 35.13 47.82 20.06
N SER A 49 35.67 48.87 19.46
CA SER A 49 35.76 49.21 18.05
C SER A 49 36.86 48.43 17.32
N SER A 50 36.66 48.11 16.04
CA SER A 50 37.44 48.68 14.92
C SER A 50 37.21 47.94 13.58
N ILE A 51 36.66 48.68 12.62
CA ILE A 51 37.13 48.90 11.23
C ILE A 51 37.88 47.74 10.54
N ALA A 52 37.33 47.25 9.42
CA ALA A 52 37.96 47.32 8.09
C ALA A 52 37.02 46.77 7.00
N SER A 53 36.76 47.60 6.00
CA SER A 53 36.16 47.22 4.72
C SER A 53 37.23 46.67 3.78
N SER A 54 36.87 45.68 2.95
CA SER A 54 36.92 45.76 1.46
C SER A 54 37.23 44.42 0.78
N SER A 55 36.31 44.09 -0.14
CA SER A 55 36.56 43.71 -1.53
C SER A 55 37.14 42.34 -1.91
N THR A 56 36.31 41.67 -2.74
CA THR A 56 36.64 40.85 -3.92
C THR A 56 37.51 39.62 -3.74
N ARG A 57 36.93 38.44 -4.02
CA ARG A 57 37.33 37.60 -5.17
C ARG A 57 36.15 36.78 -5.69
N LEU A 58 35.89 36.93 -6.99
CA LEU A 58 35.23 35.92 -7.82
C LEU A 58 36.16 34.71 -7.94
N ALA A 59 35.63 33.51 -7.71
CA ALA A 59 36.17 32.29 -8.28
C ALA A 59 34.98 31.40 -8.67
N ALA A 60 34.90 31.14 -9.96
CA ALA A 60 33.93 30.27 -10.59
C ALA A 60 34.16 28.80 -10.21
N ALA A 61 33.06 28.09 -9.98
CA ALA A 61 32.87 26.68 -10.29
C ALA A 61 31.34 26.49 -10.32
N SER A 62 30.69 26.74 -11.46
CA SER A 62 30.35 25.71 -12.44
C SER A 62 30.01 24.36 -11.81
N SER A 63 28.75 23.96 -12.05
CA SER A 63 28.21 22.61 -11.92
C SER A 63 27.69 22.15 -10.54
N LEU A 64 26.67 22.86 -10.03
CA LEU A 64 25.61 22.26 -9.21
C LEU A 64 24.32 22.23 -10.02
N ARG A 65 24.33 21.44 -11.11
CA ARG A 65 23.13 21.19 -11.92
C ARG A 65 23.14 19.73 -12.35
N ALA A 66 23.14 18.83 -11.38
CA ALA A 66 23.14 17.39 -11.65
C ALA A 66 22.52 16.57 -10.50
N THR A 67 21.35 16.96 -9.97
CA THR A 67 20.47 16.06 -9.19
C THR A 67 18.99 16.47 -9.23
N ALA A 68 18.51 17.10 -10.31
CA ALA A 68 17.12 17.57 -10.41
C ALA A 68 16.41 17.10 -11.69
N VAL A 69 16.82 15.94 -12.25
CA VAL A 69 16.26 15.45 -13.53
C VAL A 69 15.58 14.07 -13.43
N ASP A 70 15.70 13.33 -12.32
CA ASP A 70 15.08 11.99 -12.22
C ASP A 70 13.76 11.94 -11.40
N GLN A 71 13.05 13.07 -11.25
CA GLN A 71 11.83 13.15 -10.42
C GLN A 71 10.54 13.40 -11.22
N GLU A 72 10.59 13.44 -12.55
CA GLU A 72 9.44 13.86 -13.38
C GLU A 72 8.93 12.80 -14.37
N GLU A 73 9.26 11.52 -14.14
CA GLU A 73 8.69 10.39 -14.91
C GLU A 73 7.99 9.38 -13.99
N LEU A 74 7.09 9.87 -13.15
CA LEU A 74 6.19 9.01 -12.36
C LEU A 74 4.80 9.64 -12.19
N SER A 75 4.47 10.63 -13.03
CA SER A 75 3.41 11.60 -12.72
C SER A 75 2.09 11.38 -13.46
N LEU A 76 1.99 10.49 -14.46
CA LEU A 76 0.74 10.20 -15.16
C LEU A 76 0.72 8.75 -15.67
N ASP A 77 0.06 7.85 -14.93
CA ASP A 77 -0.35 6.57 -15.50
C ASP A 77 -1.61 6.73 -16.35
N SER A 78 -2.10 5.62 -16.92
CA SER A 78 -3.16 5.59 -17.93
C SER A 78 -4.44 6.32 -17.52
N SER A 79 -4.70 6.44 -16.21
CA SER A 79 -5.88 7.08 -15.65
C SER A 79 -5.70 8.55 -15.28
N GLY A 80 -4.51 9.14 -15.43
CA GLY A 80 -4.20 10.50 -14.97
C GLY A 80 -4.20 10.66 -13.43
N VAL A 81 -4.11 9.56 -12.69
CA VAL A 81 -4.06 9.52 -11.23
C VAL A 81 -2.60 9.68 -10.78
N SER A 82 -2.37 10.51 -9.76
CA SER A 82 -1.04 10.69 -9.16
C SER A 82 -0.79 9.66 -8.06
N TYR A 83 0.38 9.00 -8.12
CA TYR A 83 0.88 8.05 -7.11
C TYR A 83 1.90 8.67 -6.16
N GLN A 84 2.14 9.98 -6.26
CA GLN A 84 3.19 10.66 -5.49
C GLN A 84 2.99 10.52 -3.98
N VAL A 85 1.74 10.63 -3.50
CA VAL A 85 1.43 10.49 -2.07
C VAL A 85 1.74 9.07 -1.60
N LEU A 86 1.37 8.05 -2.37
CA LEU A 86 1.69 6.66 -2.04
C LEU A 86 3.21 6.45 -1.99
N LYS A 87 3.92 6.93 -3.00
CA LYS A 87 5.39 6.86 -3.08
C LYS A 87 6.05 7.48 -1.85
N GLN A 88 5.65 8.71 -1.50
CA GLN A 88 6.20 9.42 -0.34
C GLN A 88 5.98 8.65 0.97
N ARG A 89 4.79 8.08 1.16
CA ARG A 89 4.48 7.29 2.37
C ARG A 89 5.30 6.00 2.44
N LEU A 90 5.44 5.29 1.31
CA LEU A 90 6.26 4.08 1.23
C LEU A 90 7.74 4.38 1.48
N GLU A 91 8.26 5.47 0.90
CA GLU A 91 9.64 5.92 1.10
C GLU A 91 9.93 6.32 2.55
N ALA A 92 8.95 6.95 3.22
CA ALA A 92 9.02 7.30 4.63
C ALA A 92 8.83 6.10 5.58
N GLY A 93 8.46 4.91 5.08
CA GLY A 93 8.13 3.75 5.89
C GLY A 93 6.81 3.89 6.67
N GLU A 94 5.92 4.78 6.23
CA GLU A 94 4.58 4.97 6.81
C GLU A 94 3.59 3.93 6.27
N TRP A 95 3.80 2.65 6.57
CA TRP A 95 3.10 1.52 5.95
C TRP A 95 1.57 1.55 6.14
N GLU A 96 1.08 1.94 7.31
CA GLU A 96 -0.36 2.08 7.58
C GLU A 96 -1.00 3.17 6.71
N ALA A 97 -0.33 4.31 6.59
CA ALA A 97 -0.82 5.40 5.77
C ALA A 97 -0.70 5.09 4.27
N ALA A 98 0.34 4.34 3.87
CA ALA A 98 0.49 3.83 2.51
C ALA A 98 -0.63 2.83 2.15
N ASP A 99 -1.05 1.99 3.08
CA ASP A 99 -2.21 1.10 2.91
C ASP A 99 -3.51 1.88 2.74
N GLU A 100 -3.73 2.90 3.58
CA GLU A 100 -4.89 3.80 3.45
C GLU A 100 -4.93 4.49 2.08
N GLU A 101 -3.79 5.02 1.63
CA GLU A 101 -3.68 5.67 0.33
C GLU A 101 -3.88 4.70 -0.83
N THR A 102 -3.34 3.48 -0.72
CA THR A 102 -3.58 2.41 -1.72
C THR A 102 -5.08 2.12 -1.84
N ARG A 103 -5.79 2.03 -0.71
CA ARG A 103 -7.24 1.81 -0.69
C ARG A 103 -8.00 2.96 -1.34
N ARG A 104 -7.61 4.21 -1.05
CA ARG A 104 -8.17 5.41 -1.68
C ARG A 104 -7.98 5.39 -3.20
N LEU A 105 -6.78 5.03 -3.66
CA LEU A 105 -6.46 4.93 -5.09
C LEU A 105 -7.31 3.86 -5.78
N LEU A 106 -7.49 2.69 -5.17
CA LEU A 106 -8.39 1.66 -5.69
C LEU A 106 -9.84 2.16 -5.86
N TYR A 107 -10.33 3.03 -4.97
CA TYR A 107 -11.66 3.60 -5.12
C TYR A 107 -11.76 4.51 -6.33
N VAL A 108 -10.74 5.35 -6.56
CA VAL A 108 -10.70 6.28 -7.69
C VAL A 108 -10.58 5.51 -9.00
N LEU A 109 -9.70 4.51 -9.05
CA LEU A 109 -9.47 3.71 -10.25
C LEU A 109 -10.66 2.81 -10.62
N ALA A 110 -11.42 2.33 -9.64
CA ALA A 110 -12.64 1.57 -9.88
C ALA A 110 -13.81 2.43 -10.40
N GLY A 111 -13.72 3.76 -10.26
CA GLY A 111 -14.69 4.72 -10.79
C GLY A 111 -15.37 5.58 -9.72
N GLU A 112 -16.10 6.61 -10.17
CA GLU A 112 -16.69 7.64 -9.31
C GLU A 112 -17.66 7.07 -8.25
N ALA A 113 -18.44 6.05 -8.61
CA ALA A 113 -19.35 5.38 -7.69
C ALA A 113 -18.61 4.73 -6.51
N ALA A 114 -17.47 4.07 -6.78
CA ALA A 114 -16.61 3.46 -5.76
C ALA A 114 -15.93 4.52 -4.88
N ALA A 115 -15.46 5.61 -5.48
CA ALA A 115 -14.91 6.75 -4.74
C ALA A 115 -15.90 7.36 -3.74
N LYS A 116 -17.16 7.56 -4.17
CA LYS A 116 -18.20 8.15 -3.31
C LYS A 116 -18.57 7.28 -2.12
N ARG A 117 -18.66 5.96 -2.32
CA ARG A 117 -19.04 5.00 -1.26
C ARG A 117 -17.87 4.53 -0.40
N LYS A 118 -16.62 4.75 -0.84
CA LYS A 118 -15.38 4.34 -0.16
C LYS A 118 -15.19 2.83 -0.02
N TRP A 119 -15.59 2.07 -1.04
CA TRP A 119 -15.27 0.65 -1.20
C TRP A 119 -15.53 0.20 -2.65
N VAL A 120 -14.94 -0.93 -3.05
CA VAL A 120 -14.98 -1.47 -4.42
C VAL A 120 -15.77 -2.77 -4.45
N TYR A 121 -16.60 -2.98 -5.48
CA TYR A 121 -17.26 -4.25 -5.74
C TYR A 121 -16.32 -5.13 -6.55
N PHE A 122 -16.37 -6.45 -6.39
CA PHE A 122 -15.53 -7.35 -7.18
C PHE A 122 -15.75 -7.19 -8.69
N SER A 123 -16.97 -6.86 -9.13
CA SER A 123 -17.31 -6.60 -10.52
C SER A 123 -16.72 -5.31 -11.09
N GLU A 124 -16.26 -4.39 -10.23
CA GLU A 124 -15.61 -3.15 -10.64
C GLU A 124 -14.09 -3.29 -10.75
N ALA A 125 -13.51 -4.32 -10.10
CA ALA A 125 -12.07 -4.54 -10.13
C ALA A 125 -11.53 -4.76 -11.54
N GLN A 126 -12.35 -5.29 -12.46
CA GLN A 126 -11.99 -5.46 -13.88
C GLN A 126 -11.86 -4.14 -14.66
N PHE A 127 -12.40 -3.04 -14.14
CA PHE A 127 -12.31 -1.72 -14.78
C PHE A 127 -11.05 -0.97 -14.38
N ILE A 128 -10.34 -1.45 -13.36
CA ILE A 128 -9.09 -0.86 -12.92
C ILE A 128 -8.03 -1.12 -14.00
N PRO A 129 -7.40 -0.08 -14.56
CA PRO A 129 -6.45 -0.31 -15.65
C PRO A 129 -5.24 -1.13 -15.20
N ALA A 130 -4.79 -2.03 -16.07
CA ALA A 130 -3.71 -2.95 -15.74
C ALA A 130 -2.41 -2.23 -15.37
N ARG A 131 -2.10 -1.13 -16.07
CA ARG A 131 -0.92 -0.30 -15.81
C ARG A 131 -0.94 0.31 -14.41
N ASP A 132 -2.09 0.86 -14.01
CA ASP A 132 -2.26 1.47 -12.70
C ASP A 132 -2.08 0.43 -11.56
N LEU A 133 -2.60 -0.80 -11.72
CA LEU A 133 -2.33 -1.89 -10.76
C LEU A 133 -0.87 -2.34 -10.75
N GLN A 134 -0.21 -2.36 -11.90
CA GLN A 134 1.21 -2.65 -12.00
C GLN A 134 2.05 -1.59 -11.29
N THR A 135 1.70 -0.31 -11.40
CA THR A 135 2.38 0.78 -10.69
C THR A 135 2.22 0.64 -9.18
N LEU A 136 0.99 0.40 -8.70
CA LEU A 136 0.74 0.15 -7.28
C LEU A 136 1.60 -1.00 -6.75
N ASP A 137 1.58 -2.13 -7.44
CA ASP A 137 2.36 -3.31 -7.04
C ASP A 137 3.88 -3.06 -7.08
N SER A 138 4.36 -2.38 -8.11
CA SER A 138 5.78 -2.04 -8.28
C SER A 138 6.29 -1.15 -7.15
N LEU A 139 5.51 -0.13 -6.76
CA LEU A 139 5.84 0.74 -5.64
C LEU A 139 5.90 -0.07 -4.33
N TRP A 140 4.89 -0.88 -4.04
CA TRP A 140 4.89 -1.73 -2.84
C TRP A 140 6.10 -2.65 -2.79
N ARG A 141 6.43 -3.30 -3.91
CA ARG A 141 7.60 -4.20 -4.00
C ARG A 141 8.92 -3.44 -3.84
N GLN A 142 9.09 -2.32 -4.53
CA GLN A 142 10.33 -1.57 -4.53
C GLN A 142 10.72 -1.13 -3.11
N TYR A 143 9.79 -0.52 -2.38
CA TYR A 143 10.08 0.02 -1.05
C TYR A 143 10.10 -1.04 0.05
N SER A 144 9.45 -2.19 -0.15
CA SER A 144 9.44 -3.29 0.81
C SER A 144 10.53 -4.35 0.57
N GLY A 145 11.38 -4.19 -0.44
CA GLY A 145 12.37 -5.21 -0.81
C GLY A 145 11.74 -6.50 -1.36
N ASN A 146 10.70 -6.36 -2.19
CA ASN A 146 9.86 -7.43 -2.75
C ASN A 146 9.08 -8.26 -1.71
N LYS A 147 8.88 -7.70 -0.51
CA LYS A 147 8.14 -8.37 0.57
C LYS A 147 6.63 -8.20 0.47
N PHE A 148 6.17 -7.03 0.05
CA PHE A 148 4.76 -6.64 -0.04
C PHE A 148 4.35 -6.39 -1.48
N GLY A 149 3.04 -6.43 -1.73
CA GLY A 149 2.45 -6.26 -3.06
C GLY A 149 1.41 -7.32 -3.40
N TYR A 150 0.52 -6.99 -4.35
CA TYR A 150 -0.51 -7.90 -4.86
C TYR A 150 0.08 -9.06 -5.66
N SER A 151 1.18 -8.87 -6.40
CA SER A 151 1.86 -9.96 -7.10
C SER A 151 2.51 -10.95 -6.12
N VAL A 152 3.04 -10.46 -4.99
CA VAL A 152 3.55 -11.31 -3.90
C VAL A 152 2.40 -12.12 -3.28
N GLN A 153 1.27 -11.48 -2.98
CA GLN A 153 0.06 -12.15 -2.50
C GLN A 153 -0.46 -13.18 -3.50
N ARG A 154 -0.50 -12.85 -4.79
CA ARG A 154 -0.92 -13.75 -5.88
C ARG A 154 -0.07 -15.03 -5.89
N ARG A 155 1.25 -14.88 -5.82
CA ARG A 155 2.20 -16.01 -5.77
C ARG A 155 1.97 -16.87 -4.54
N ILE A 156 1.78 -16.26 -3.37
CA ILE A 156 1.48 -16.99 -2.12
C ILE A 156 0.15 -17.75 -2.25
N TRP A 157 -0.90 -17.11 -2.77
CA TRP A 157 -2.22 -17.71 -2.93
C TRP A 157 -2.19 -18.90 -3.89
N LYS A 158 -1.51 -18.78 -5.03
CA LYS A 158 -1.28 -19.90 -5.96
C LYS A 158 -0.47 -21.03 -5.31
N SER A 159 0.55 -20.72 -4.50
CA SER A 159 1.37 -21.72 -3.81
C SER A 159 0.59 -22.61 -2.82
N VAL A 160 -0.59 -22.15 -2.38
CA VAL A 160 -1.47 -22.89 -1.47
C VAL A 160 -2.71 -23.43 -2.19
N ALA A 161 -2.61 -23.69 -3.50
CA ALA A 161 -3.69 -24.18 -4.34
C ALA A 161 -4.98 -23.34 -4.22
N SER A 162 -4.82 -22.02 -4.11
CA SER A 162 -5.91 -21.05 -3.99
C SER A 162 -6.78 -21.22 -2.73
N ASN A 163 -6.28 -21.90 -1.69
CA ASN A 163 -6.98 -22.07 -0.43
C ASN A 163 -6.87 -20.80 0.46
N TRP A 164 -8.00 -20.13 0.68
CA TRP A 164 -8.06 -18.88 1.45
C TRP A 164 -7.61 -19.02 2.90
N SER A 165 -7.95 -20.12 3.59
CA SER A 165 -7.56 -20.32 5.00
C SER A 165 -6.04 -20.44 5.14
N LEU A 166 -5.40 -21.20 4.25
CA LEU A 166 -3.94 -21.32 4.23
C LEU A 166 -3.26 -20.02 3.80
N PHE A 167 -3.86 -19.30 2.84
CA PHE A 167 -3.37 -18.00 2.41
C PHE A 167 -3.36 -17.00 3.56
N PHE A 168 -4.48 -16.81 4.26
CA PHE A 168 -4.59 -15.87 5.37
C PHE A 168 -3.61 -16.16 6.51
N ARG A 169 -3.34 -17.46 6.77
CA ARG A 169 -2.31 -17.85 7.71
C ARG A 169 -0.90 -17.47 7.22
N LYS A 170 -0.58 -17.74 5.96
CA LYS A 170 0.74 -17.41 5.36
C LYS A 170 1.01 -15.91 5.33
N VAL A 171 0.04 -15.09 4.94
CA VAL A 171 0.20 -13.63 4.92
C VAL A 171 -0.01 -13.00 6.29
N GLY A 172 -0.34 -13.78 7.33
CA GLY A 172 -0.47 -13.30 8.70
C GLY A 172 -1.71 -12.45 8.96
N TRP A 173 -2.82 -12.66 8.25
CA TRP A 173 -4.10 -11.98 8.49
C TRP A 173 -4.97 -12.71 9.53
N THR A 174 -4.60 -13.93 9.87
CA THR A 174 -5.18 -14.68 10.98
C THR A 174 -4.14 -14.95 12.06
N ARG A 175 -4.63 -15.28 13.26
CA ARG A 175 -3.86 -15.85 14.35
C ARG A 175 -4.46 -17.20 14.73
N PRO A 176 -3.64 -18.18 15.14
CA PRO A 176 -4.16 -19.39 15.75
C PRO A 176 -5.02 -19.02 16.97
N LEU A 177 -6.23 -19.57 17.04
CA LEU A 177 -7.08 -19.51 18.22
C LEU A 177 -6.94 -20.80 19.02
N ASP A 178 -7.11 -21.93 18.33
CA ASP A 178 -6.98 -23.29 18.87
C ASP A 178 -6.21 -24.18 17.87
N GLU A 179 -5.98 -25.46 18.20
CA GLU A 179 -5.31 -26.43 17.31
C GLU A 179 -5.98 -26.56 15.92
N LYS A 180 -7.27 -26.24 15.81
CA LYS A 180 -8.08 -26.44 14.60
C LYS A 180 -8.65 -25.15 14.01
N ASN A 181 -8.59 -24.04 14.75
CA ASN A 181 -9.28 -22.80 14.39
C ASN A 181 -8.33 -21.62 14.36
N ASP A 182 -8.50 -20.79 13.33
CA ASP A 182 -7.85 -19.49 13.23
C ASP A 182 -8.87 -18.37 13.46
N ALA A 183 -8.44 -17.30 14.13
CA ALA A 183 -9.21 -16.08 14.28
C ALA A 183 -8.62 -14.97 13.38
N TYR A 184 -9.48 -14.16 12.76
CA TYR A 184 -9.04 -12.98 12.03
C TYR A 184 -8.42 -11.95 12.96
N ARG A 185 -7.39 -11.27 12.47
CA ARG A 185 -6.80 -10.12 13.16
C ARG A 185 -7.74 -8.92 13.11
N LYS A 186 -7.82 -8.19 14.21
CA LYS A 186 -8.59 -6.95 14.31
C LYS A 186 -7.84 -5.77 13.70
N PHE A 187 -8.47 -5.14 12.73
CA PHE A 187 -7.96 -3.91 12.14
C PHE A 187 -8.21 -2.70 13.06
N PRO A 188 -7.28 -1.72 13.16
CA PRO A 188 -5.91 -1.74 12.64
C PRO A 188 -4.87 -2.35 13.62
N VAL A 189 -5.23 -2.52 14.89
CA VAL A 189 -4.29 -2.71 16.01
C VAL A 189 -3.53 -4.04 15.97
N GLU A 190 -4.14 -5.12 15.45
CA GLU A 190 -3.51 -6.45 15.46
C GLU A 190 -2.67 -6.73 14.19
N PHE A 191 -2.65 -5.81 13.22
CA PHE A 191 -1.86 -5.90 11.99
C PHE A 191 -0.44 -5.37 12.22
N MET A 192 0.49 -5.79 11.35
CA MET A 192 1.90 -5.43 11.44
C MET A 192 2.24 -4.38 10.39
N TRP A 193 2.69 -3.22 10.85
CA TRP A 193 2.97 -2.04 10.02
C TRP A 193 4.48 -1.79 9.87
N ASP A 194 5.27 -2.85 9.74
CA ASP A 194 6.72 -2.81 9.55
C ASP A 194 7.16 -3.89 8.55
N VAL A 195 8.23 -3.65 7.80
CA VAL A 195 8.85 -4.61 6.87
C VAL A 195 9.69 -5.64 7.62
N ALA A 196 10.20 -5.29 8.80
CA ALA A 196 11.06 -6.16 9.57
C ALA A 196 10.36 -7.45 10.01
N LYS A 197 11.15 -8.46 10.37
CA LYS A 197 10.63 -9.66 11.04
C LYS A 197 10.00 -9.22 12.37
N PRO A 198 8.79 -9.70 12.73
CA PRO A 198 8.16 -10.94 12.28
C PRO A 198 7.13 -10.81 11.13
N THR A 199 7.01 -9.67 10.45
CA THR A 199 5.98 -9.48 9.43
C THR A 199 6.13 -10.50 8.28
N PRO A 200 5.08 -11.25 7.90
CA PRO A 200 5.14 -12.20 6.79
C PRO A 200 5.18 -11.52 5.42
N ASP A 201 5.59 -12.28 4.41
CA ASP A 201 5.54 -11.83 3.03
C ASP A 201 4.08 -11.75 2.55
N GLY A 202 3.77 -10.75 1.72
CA GLY A 202 2.41 -10.49 1.26
C GLY A 202 1.46 -9.97 2.34
N HIS A 203 1.94 -9.59 3.52
CA HIS A 203 1.08 -9.05 4.59
C HIS A 203 0.34 -7.78 4.14
N LEU A 204 1.00 -6.92 3.36
CA LEU A 204 0.46 -5.69 2.81
C LEU A 204 0.51 -5.70 1.26
N PRO A 205 -0.34 -4.91 0.58
CA PRO A 205 -1.45 -4.11 1.12
C PRO A 205 -2.66 -4.96 1.55
N LEU A 206 -3.52 -4.41 2.40
CA LEU A 206 -4.72 -5.06 2.91
C LEU A 206 -5.91 -4.86 1.96
N THR A 207 -6.64 -5.94 1.71
CA THR A 207 -7.96 -5.88 1.06
C THR A 207 -9.02 -6.33 2.06
N ASN A 208 -10.06 -5.51 2.23
CA ASN A 208 -11.14 -5.82 3.17
C ASN A 208 -11.94 -7.06 2.72
N CYS A 209 -11.86 -8.14 3.49
CA CYS A 209 -12.59 -9.39 3.24
C CYS A 209 -13.86 -9.56 4.09
N LEU A 210 -14.33 -8.51 4.79
CA LEU A 210 -15.59 -8.53 5.56
C LEU A 210 -16.82 -8.79 4.67
N ARG A 211 -16.71 -8.59 3.35
CA ARG A 211 -17.77 -8.87 2.37
C ARG A 211 -17.46 -10.11 1.51
N GLY A 212 -16.54 -10.95 1.97
CA GLY A 212 -16.04 -12.11 1.24
C GLY A 212 -14.73 -11.82 0.50
N THR A 213 -14.18 -12.88 -0.12
CA THR A 213 -12.86 -12.85 -0.78
C THR A 213 -12.92 -12.52 -2.26
N GLN A 214 -14.11 -12.28 -2.82
CA GLN A 214 -14.31 -12.06 -4.25
C GLN A 214 -13.54 -10.85 -4.79
N LEU A 215 -13.46 -9.75 -4.03
CA LEU A 215 -12.70 -8.57 -4.44
C LEU A 215 -11.20 -8.87 -4.51
N LEU A 216 -10.65 -9.47 -3.44
CA LEU A 216 -9.24 -9.87 -3.42
C LEU A 216 -8.95 -10.85 -4.55
N GLN A 217 -9.82 -11.84 -4.77
CA GLN A 217 -9.70 -12.79 -5.87
C GLN A 217 -9.67 -12.08 -7.23
N ALA A 218 -10.56 -11.11 -7.46
CA ALA A 218 -10.61 -10.36 -8.71
C ALA A 218 -9.32 -9.55 -8.95
N ILE A 219 -8.76 -8.94 -7.89
CA ILE A 219 -7.47 -8.24 -7.97
C ILE A 219 -6.34 -9.24 -8.25
N LEU A 220 -6.24 -10.35 -7.50
CA LEU A 220 -5.18 -11.35 -7.69
C LEU A 220 -5.27 -12.09 -9.03
N LEU A 221 -6.45 -12.16 -9.66
CA LEU A 221 -6.63 -12.73 -10.99
C LEU A 221 -6.60 -11.69 -12.11
N HIS A 222 -6.33 -10.43 -11.79
CA HIS A 222 -6.31 -9.36 -12.78
C HIS A 222 -5.16 -9.58 -13.80
N PRO A 223 -5.38 -9.33 -15.11
CA PRO A 223 -4.37 -9.55 -16.16
C PRO A 223 -3.10 -8.71 -15.97
N ALA A 224 -3.15 -7.66 -15.15
CA ALA A 224 -1.99 -6.86 -14.74
C ALA A 224 -0.79 -7.70 -14.29
N PHE A 225 -1.04 -8.85 -13.65
CA PHE A 225 0.01 -9.65 -13.03
C PHE A 225 0.46 -10.84 -13.89
N ASP A 226 -0.15 -11.08 -15.06
CA ASP A 226 0.18 -12.24 -15.90
C ASP A 226 1.57 -12.14 -16.53
N GLU A 227 1.96 -10.93 -16.96
CA GLU A 227 3.28 -10.70 -17.55
C GLU A 227 4.41 -10.74 -16.52
N ILE A 228 4.14 -10.28 -15.30
CA ILE A 228 5.10 -10.30 -14.18
C ILE A 228 5.47 -11.75 -13.84
N GLU A 229 4.50 -12.67 -13.83
CA GLU A 229 4.76 -14.08 -13.57
C GLU A 229 5.61 -14.74 -14.66
N LYS A 230 5.36 -14.42 -15.93
CA LYS A 230 6.16 -14.95 -17.05
C LYS A 230 7.62 -14.51 -16.96
N GLN A 231 7.85 -13.25 -16.60
CA GLN A 231 9.21 -12.71 -16.43
C GLN A 231 9.93 -13.38 -15.26
N GLU A 232 9.27 -13.53 -14.10
CA GLU A 232 9.86 -14.20 -12.93
C GLU A 232 10.18 -15.68 -13.23
N GLY A 233 9.29 -16.41 -13.91
CA GLY A 233 9.52 -17.82 -14.29
C GLY A 233 10.69 -18.02 -15.26
N MET A 234 10.93 -17.05 -16.16
CA MET A 234 12.10 -17.07 -17.05
C MET A 234 13.40 -16.85 -16.27
N THR A 235 13.40 -15.92 -15.29
CA THR A 235 14.58 -15.61 -14.48
C THR A 235 15.00 -16.76 -13.56
N SER A 236 14.04 -17.48 -12.95
CA SER A 236 14.34 -18.63 -12.08
C SER A 236 14.99 -19.80 -12.83
N ASN A 237 14.63 -19.98 -14.11
CA ASN A 237 15.18 -21.06 -14.94
C ASN A 237 16.63 -20.79 -15.37
N LEU A 238 17.03 -19.52 -15.49
CA LEU A 238 18.41 -19.13 -15.80
C LEU A 238 19.34 -19.26 -14.59
N THR A 239 18.87 -18.92 -13.39
CA THR A 239 19.67 -19.07 -12.16
C THR A 239 19.85 -20.52 -11.72
N GLY A 240 18.94 -21.42 -12.11
CA GLY A 240 19.02 -22.85 -11.81
C GLY A 240 20.07 -23.64 -12.60
N SER A 241 20.61 -23.08 -13.69
CA SER A 241 21.61 -23.78 -14.54
C SER A 241 23.08 -23.49 -14.18
N SER A 242 23.37 -22.54 -13.27
CA SER A 242 24.76 -22.24 -12.85
C SER A 242 25.28 -23.03 -11.65
N SER A 243 24.48 -23.94 -11.07
CA SER A 243 24.83 -24.64 -9.81
C SER A 243 25.18 -26.12 -9.99
N THR A 244 25.91 -26.49 -11.07
CA THR A 244 26.39 -27.88 -11.30
C THR A 244 27.88 -27.97 -11.69
N LEU A 245 28.71 -26.95 -11.41
CA LEU A 245 30.17 -27.08 -11.51
C LEU A 245 30.84 -26.59 -10.24
N LEU A 246 30.96 -27.49 -9.27
CA LEU A 246 32.06 -27.71 -8.33
C LEU A 246 31.76 -29.00 -7.54
#